data_AF-A8UZA5-F1
#
_entry.id   AF-A8UZA5-F1
#
_cell.length_a   1.000
_cell.length_b   1.000
_cell.length_c   1.000
_cell.angle_alpha   90.00
_cell.angle_beta   90.00
_cell.angle_gamma   90.00
#
_symmetry.space_group_name_H-M   'P 1'
#
loop_
_entity.id
_entity.type
_entity.pdbx_description
1 polymer ?
#
loop_
_entity_poly.entity_id
_entity_poly.type
_entity_poly.pdbx_seq_one_letter_code
_entity_poly.pdbx_strand_id
1 'polypeptide(L)'
;HLSADHIGSYGIDFYQSHGPSGQYIHEFDGDEMFYVDLGKKETVWRLPMFGELTGFDPQGALRNIATEKHNLDILTKCSNFTPVVNGKCPPIT
;
A
#
# COMPACT_ATOMS: atom_id res chain seq x y z
N HIS A 1 -3.59 -24.24 5.62
CA HIS A 1 -2.97 -23.25 6.52
C HIS A 1 -1.54 -23.06 6.04
N LEU A 2 -1.16 -21.84 5.68
CA LEU A 2 0.24 -21.53 5.37
C LEU A 2 0.91 -21.17 6.70
N SER A 3 2.05 -21.81 6.99
CA SER A 3 2.85 -21.59 8.20
C SER A 3 4.29 -21.37 7.77
N ALA A 4 4.90 -20.31 8.29
CA ALA A 4 6.30 -19.96 8.08
C ALA A 4 6.82 -19.29 9.36
N ASP A 5 8.14 -19.34 9.58
CA ASP A 5 8.76 -18.72 10.75
C ASP A 5 8.71 -17.18 10.68
N HIS A 6 8.84 -16.63 9.46
CA HIS A 6 8.77 -15.20 9.17
C HIS A 6 8.00 -14.95 7.87
N ILE A 7 7.31 -13.82 7.78
CA ILE A 7 6.55 -13.40 6.59
C ILE A 7 6.88 -11.95 6.26
N GLY A 8 7.40 -11.71 5.05
CA GLY A 8 7.64 -10.38 4.52
C GLY A 8 6.72 -10.06 3.34
N SER A 9 6.12 -8.88 3.35
CA SER A 9 5.30 -8.37 2.26
C SER A 9 5.95 -7.09 1.69
N TYR A 10 6.68 -7.26 0.60
CA TYR A 10 7.51 -6.20 -0.01
C TYR A 10 6.78 -5.49 -1.15
N GLY A 11 5.81 -4.66 -0.79
CA GLY A 11 5.02 -3.87 -1.72
C GLY A 11 3.55 -4.21 -1.63
N ILE A 12 2.98 -3.99 -0.45
CA ILE A 12 1.53 -3.94 -0.27
C ILE A 12 1.09 -2.58 -0.79
N ASP A 13 0.30 -2.59 -1.85
CA ASP A 13 -0.22 -1.42 -2.53
C ASP A 13 -1.75 -1.44 -2.60
N PHE A 14 -2.31 -0.25 -2.51
CA PHE A 14 -3.74 -0.02 -2.66
C PHE A 14 -3.95 1.25 -3.48
N TYR A 15 -4.95 1.22 -4.36
CA TYR A 15 -5.40 2.40 -5.10
C TYR A 15 -6.92 2.50 -5.10
N GLN A 16 -7.43 3.73 -4.94
CA GLN A 16 -8.86 4.05 -5.05
C GLN A 16 -9.08 5.36 -5.82
N SER A 17 -10.29 5.50 -6.39
CA SER A 17 -10.68 6.66 -7.19
C SER A 17 -11.24 7.83 -6.36
N HIS A 18 -11.60 7.62 -5.09
CA HIS A 18 -12.21 8.63 -4.23
C HIS A 18 -11.24 9.04 -3.09
N GLY A 19 -10.94 10.34 -2.93
CA GLY A 19 -10.05 10.84 -1.87
C GLY A 19 -8.55 10.61 -2.13
N PRO A 20 -7.69 10.59 -1.08
CA PRO A 20 -6.29 10.19 -1.22
C PRO A 20 -6.21 8.84 -1.92
N SER A 21 -5.54 8.81 -3.06
CA SER A 21 -5.83 7.81 -4.09
C SER A 21 -4.99 6.53 -4.00
N GLY A 22 -3.98 6.46 -3.13
CA GLY A 22 -3.24 5.22 -2.96
C GLY A 22 -2.24 5.22 -1.81
N GLN A 23 -1.77 4.02 -1.47
CA GLN A 23 -0.82 3.75 -0.40
C GLN A 23 0.14 2.64 -0.85
N TYR A 24 1.40 2.73 -0.40
CA TYR A 24 2.41 1.69 -0.59
C TYR A 24 3.18 1.48 0.71
N ILE A 25 3.23 0.25 1.21
CA ILE A 25 3.96 -0.14 2.41
C ILE A 25 4.76 -1.42 2.22
N HIS A 26 5.80 -1.59 3.04
CA HIS A 26 6.44 -2.89 3.28
C HIS A 26 6.15 -3.33 4.71
N GLU A 27 5.88 -4.62 4.88
CA GLU A 27 5.60 -5.24 6.18
C GLU A 27 6.55 -6.43 6.43
N PHE A 28 6.92 -6.63 7.69
CA PHE A 28 7.67 -7.80 8.15
C PHE A 28 7.07 -8.31 9.46
N ASP A 29 6.66 -9.58 9.49
CA ASP A 29 6.03 -10.25 10.64
C ASP A 29 4.79 -9.53 11.23
N GLY A 30 4.04 -8.81 10.40
CA GLY A 30 2.86 -8.04 10.83
C GLY A 30 3.15 -6.57 11.12
N ASP A 31 4.42 -6.16 11.19
CA ASP A 31 4.83 -4.79 11.50
C ASP A 31 5.19 -4.01 10.23
N GLU A 32 4.68 -2.78 10.14
CA GLU A 32 5.06 -1.85 9.07
C GLU A 32 6.55 -1.48 9.19
N MET A 33 7.29 -1.72 8.12
CA MET A 33 8.70 -1.32 7.99
C MET A 33 8.81 0.14 7.56
N PHE A 34 8.08 0.50 6.50
CA PHE A 34 8.01 1.86 5.96
C PHE A 34 6.77 2.01 5.07
N TYR A 35 6.37 3.26 4.86
CA TYR A 35 5.47 3.64 3.77
C TYR A 35 6.17 4.61 2.83
N VAL A 36 5.65 4.76 1.60
CA VAL A 36 6.11 5.81 0.69
C VAL A 36 5.11 6.96 0.70
N ASP A 37 5.57 8.15 1.06
CA ASP A 37 4.81 9.38 0.85
C ASP A 37 4.82 9.69 -0.65
N LEU A 38 3.72 9.38 -1.33
CA LEU A 38 3.60 9.53 -2.78
C LEU A 38 3.65 10.99 -3.24
N GLY A 39 3.26 11.93 -2.38
CA GLY A 39 3.26 13.36 -2.69
C GLY A 39 4.67 13.94 -2.65
N LYS A 40 5.44 13.57 -1.62
CA LYS A 40 6.84 13.98 -1.47
C LYS A 40 7.82 13.08 -2.20
N LYS A 41 7.37 11.89 -2.64
CA LYS A 41 8.19 10.85 -3.28
C LYS A 41 9.36 10.45 -2.39
N GLU A 42 9.08 10.19 -1.13
CA GLU A 42 10.08 9.79 -0.13
C GLU A 42 9.65 8.52 0.60
N THR A 43 10.65 7.71 0.95
CA THR A 43 10.45 6.55 1.83
C THR A 43 10.48 7.02 3.28
N VAL A 44 9.40 6.76 4.02
CA VAL A 44 9.27 7.12 5.44
C VAL A 44 9.31 5.85 6.27
N TRP A 45 10.42 5.66 6.98
CA TRP A 45 10.64 4.51 7.85
C TRP A 45 9.85 4.63 9.14
N ARG A 46 9.18 3.54 9.55
CA ARG A 46 8.46 3.47 10.82
C ARG A 46 9.42 3.63 12.01
N LEU A 47 10.55 2.94 11.96
CA LEU A 47 11.67 3.11 12.87
C LEU A 47 12.81 3.81 12.12
N PRO A 48 13.20 5.04 12.51
CA PRO A 48 14.22 5.81 11.78
C PRO A 48 15.55 5.08 11.59
N MET A 49 15.96 4.25 12.57
CA MET A 49 17.20 3.47 12.50
C MET A 49 17.29 2.54 11.29
N PHE A 50 16.17 2.08 10.74
CA PHE A 50 16.19 1.24 9.54
C PHE A 50 16.60 2.04 8.30
N GLY A 51 16.23 3.32 8.22
CA GLY A 51 16.66 4.21 7.14
C GLY A 51 18.15 4.57 7.18
N GLU A 52 18.83 4.33 8.30
CA GLU A 52 20.29 4.46 8.41
C GLU A 52 21.02 3.18 7.97
N LEU A 53 20.34 2.02 8.05
CA LEU A 53 20.92 0.70 7.76
C LEU A 53 20.61 0.20 6.35
N THR A 54 19.47 0.61 5.79
CA THR A 54 19.00 0.19 4.47
C THR A 54 18.21 1.32 3.81
N GLY A 55 17.95 1.17 2.51
CA GLY A 55 17.25 2.16 1.71
C GLY A 55 16.22 1.49 0.80
N PHE A 56 15.20 2.26 0.45
CA PHE A 56 14.24 1.89 -0.59
C PHE A 56 14.04 3.08 -1.51
N ASP A 57 14.16 2.85 -2.82
CA ASP A 57 13.90 3.87 -3.84
C ASP A 57 12.38 4.04 -4.02
N PRO A 58 11.81 5.21 -3.65
CA PRO A 58 10.37 5.44 -3.75
C PRO A 58 9.86 5.37 -5.20
N GLN A 59 10.73 5.42 -6.22
CA GLN A 59 10.35 5.23 -7.62
C GLN A 59 9.71 3.85 -7.88
N GLY A 60 10.09 2.83 -7.11
CA GLY A 60 9.46 1.50 -7.17
C GLY A 60 7.97 1.57 -6.79
N ALA A 61 7.67 2.23 -5.67
CA ALA A 61 6.30 2.44 -5.20
C ALA A 61 5.47 3.27 -6.20
N LEU A 62 6.04 4.34 -6.76
CA LEU A 62 5.33 5.18 -7.74
C LEU A 62 4.92 4.38 -8.99
N ARG A 63 5.77 3.44 -9.45
CA ARG A 63 5.45 2.56 -10.59
C ARG A 63 4.34 1.58 -10.25
N ASN A 64 4.38 1.02 -9.04
CA ASN A 64 3.35 0.12 -8.54
C ASN A 64 1.99 0.83 -8.44
N ILE A 65 1.94 2.03 -7.85
CA ILE A 65 0.72 2.84 -7.76
C ILE A 65 0.16 3.20 -9.15
N ALA A 66 1.02 3.53 -10.13
CA ALA A 66 0.57 3.77 -11.49
C ALA A 66 -0.04 2.51 -12.14
N THR A 67 0.49 1.33 -11.81
CA THR A 67 -0.04 0.03 -12.26
C THR A 67 -1.39 -0.26 -11.59
N GLU A 68 -1.51 -0.05 -10.29
CA GLU A 68 -2.77 -0.24 -9.56
C GLU A 68 -3.88 0.70 -10.03
N LYS A 69 -3.55 1.97 -10.34
CA LYS A 69 -4.49 2.88 -10.99
C LYS A 69 -5.01 2.32 -12.31
N HIS A 70 -4.10 1.83 -13.16
CA HIS A 70 -4.46 1.25 -14.45
C HIS A 70 -5.33 -0.01 -14.28
N ASN A 71 -4.97 -0.88 -13.34
CA ASN A 71 -5.73 -2.08 -13.00
C ASN A 71 -7.13 -1.73 -12.49
N LEU A 72 -7.26 -0.72 -11.62
CA LEU A 72 -8.54 -0.26 -11.10
C LEU A 72 -9.46 0.24 -12.22
N ASP A 73 -8.93 0.99 -13.19
CA ASP A 73 -9.71 1.46 -14.35
C ASP A 73 -10.26 0.31 -15.19
N ILE A 74 -9.51 -0.79 -15.31
CA ILE A 74 -9.95 -2.02 -16.00
C ILE A 74 -10.99 -2.75 -15.15
N LEU A 75 -10.68 -3.03 -13.88
CA LEU A 75 -11.56 -3.78 -12.98
C LEU A 75 -12.90 -3.09 -12.76
N THR A 76 -12.92 -1.76 -12.72
CA THR A 76 -14.16 -0.97 -12.62
C THR A 76 -15.08 -1.25 -13.81
N LYS A 77 -14.53 -1.28 -15.04
CA LYS A 77 -15.31 -1.57 -16.26
C LYS A 77 -15.76 -3.04 -16.28
N CYS A 78 -14.86 -3.97 -15.96
CA CYS A 78 -15.17 -5.40 -15.90
C CYS A 78 -16.26 -5.72 -14.86
N SER A 79 -16.34 -4.93 -13.79
CA SER A 79 -17.32 -5.09 -12.71
C SER A 79 -18.61 -4.28 -12.93
N ASN A 80 -18.88 -3.81 -14.16
CA ASN A 80 -20.03 -2.96 -14.50
C ASN A 80 -20.18 -1.75 -13.57
N PHE A 81 -19.07 -1.11 -13.20
CA PHE A 81 -19.03 0.06 -12.32
C PHE A 81 -19.64 -0.18 -10.92
N THR A 82 -19.61 -1.40 -10.41
CA THR A 82 -20.06 -1.72 -9.05
C THR A 82 -19.20 -0.96 -8.02
N PRO A 83 -19.77 -0.03 -7.23
CA PRO A 83 -19.00 0.71 -6.22
C PRO A 83 -18.79 -0.14 -4.97
N VAL A 84 -17.80 0.24 -4.15
CA VAL A 84 -17.69 -0.30 -2.80
C VAL A 84 -18.94 0.09 -1.99
N VAL A 85 -19.48 -0.86 -1.22
CA VAL A 85 -20.60 -0.60 -0.30
C VAL A 85 -19.99 -0.27 1.06
N ASN A 86 -20.28 0.92 1.59
CA ASN A 86 -19.84 1.30 2.93
C ASN A 86 -20.38 0.29 3.96
N GLY A 87 -19.46 -0.43 4.61
CA GLY A 87 -19.79 -1.26 5.78
C GLY A 87 -20.14 -0.41 7.00
N LYS A 88 -20.64 -1.05 8.07
CA LYS A 88 -20.84 -0.38 9.36
C LYS A 88 -19.54 0.32 9.79
N CYS A 89 -19.67 1.55 10.31
CA CYS A 89 -18.55 2.28 10.90
C CYS A 89 -17.90 1.41 11.99
N PRO A 90 -16.58 1.15 11.93
CA PRO A 90 -15.89 0.46 13.01
C PRO A 90 -16.05 1.26 14.31
N PRO A 91 -16.29 0.63 15.46
CA PRO A 91 -16.30 1.33 16.73
C PRO A 91 -14.95 2.01 16.94
N ILE A 92 -14.97 3.26 17.39
CA ILE A 92 -13.76 3.93 17.86
C ILE A 92 -13.40 3.28 19.20
N THR A 93 -12.44 2.36 19.17
CA THR A 93 -11.81 1.78 20.37
C THR A 93 -10.54 2.53 20.71
#